data_AF-A0A351KUW6-F1
#
_entry.id   AF-A0A351KUW6-F1
#
_cell.length_a   1.000
_cell.length_b   1.000
_cell.length_c   1.000
_cell.angle_alpha   90.00
_cell.angle_beta   90.00
_cell.angle_gamma   90.00
#
_symmetry.space_group_name_H-M   'P 1'
#
loop_
_entity.id
_entity.type
_entity.pdbx_description
1 polymer ?
#
loop_
_entity_poly.entity_id
_entity_poly.type
_entity_poly.pdbx_seq_one_letter_code
_entity_poly.pdbx_strand_id
1 'polypeptide(L)' 'MDKKELIKKAGGVTALARLLGISCPAIYQWKRVPQARLWQLKTLHPEWFEEQT' A
#
# COMPACT_ATOMS: atom_id res chain seq x y z
N MET A 1 7.53 -0.50 -6.85
CA MET A 1 6.19 -0.02 -6.50
C MET A 1 6.30 1.20 -5.61
N ASP A 2 5.75 2.32 -6.06
CA ASP A 2 5.82 3.59 -5.34
C ASP A 2 4.65 3.76 -4.36
N LYS A 3 4.87 4.60 -3.35
CA LYS A 3 3.79 4.98 -2.40
C LYS A 3 2.56 5.50 -3.16
N LYS A 4 2.77 6.30 -4.20
CA LYS A 4 1.69 6.88 -5.01
C LYS A 4 0.88 5.81 -5.77
N GLU A 5 1.55 4.79 -6.29
CA GLU A 5 0.91 3.67 -6.97
C GLU A 5 0.02 2.87 -6.04
N LEU A 6 0.51 2.56 -4.82
CA LEU A 6 -0.30 1.89 -3.80
C LEU A 6 -1.51 2.72 -3.38
N ILE A 7 -1.33 4.03 -3.21
CA ILE A 7 -2.44 4.94 -2.89
C ILE A 7 -3.47 4.94 -4.03
N LYS A 8 -3.03 4.95 -5.29
CA LYS A 8 -3.91 4.93 -6.46
C LYS A 8 -4.67 3.60 -6.57
N LYS A 9 -3.98 2.46 -6.45
CA LYS A 9 -4.61 1.13 -6.47
C LYS A 9 -5.59 0.91 -5.32
N ALA A 10 -5.29 1.45 -4.13
CA ALA A 10 -6.19 1.40 -2.99
C ALA A 10 -7.41 2.33 -3.13
N GLY A 11 -7.44 3.26 -4.09
CA GLY A 11 -8.50 4.27 -4.19
C GLY A 11 -8.34 5.45 -3.23
N GLY A 12 -7.13 5.64 -2.66
CA GLY A 12 -6.77 6.78 -1.82
C GLY A 12 -6.00 6.39 -0.55
N VAL A 13 -5.44 7.40 0.12
CA VAL A 13 -4.67 7.21 1.36
C VAL A 13 -5.54 6.63 2.47
N THR A 14 -6.80 7.08 2.57
CA THR A 14 -7.75 6.63 3.58
C THR A 14 -8.13 5.16 3.39
N ALA A 15 -8.31 4.73 2.14
CA ALA A 15 -8.62 3.34 1.83
C ALA A 15 -7.43 2.43 2.14
N LEU A 16 -6.21 2.85 1.75
CA LEU A 16 -4.97 2.14 2.10
C LEU A 16 -4.76 2.05 3.62
N ALA A 17 -5.06 3.12 4.35
CA ALA A 17 -4.99 3.19 5.81
C ALA A 17 -5.94 2.19 6.47
N ARG A 18 -7.20 2.16 6.03
CA ARG A 18 -8.21 1.21 6.51
C ARG A 18 -7.81 -0.23 6.24
N LEU A 19 -7.31 -0.51 5.05
CA LEU A 19 -6.89 -1.85 4.61
C LEU A 19 -5.71 -2.39 5.43
N LEU A 20 -4.77 -1.51 5.77
CA LEU A 20 -3.60 -1.86 6.59
C LEU A 20 -3.83 -1.75 8.09
N GLY A 21 -5.00 -1.25 8.52
CA GLY A 21 -5.30 -0.98 9.92
C GLY A 21 -4.38 0.06 10.56
N ILE A 22 -3.89 1.02 9.77
CA ILE A 22 -2.97 2.08 10.23
C ILE A 22 -3.60 3.46 10.05
N SER A 23 -3.04 4.46 10.73
CA SER A 23 -3.48 5.84 10.58
C SER A 23 -2.95 6.46 9.27
N CYS A 24 -3.74 7.32 8.64
CA CYS A 24 -3.32 8.07 7.44
C CYS A 24 -1.96 8.80 7.59
N PRO A 25 -1.64 9.44 8.73
CA PRO A 25 -0.33 10.07 8.93
C PRO A 25 0.85 9.09 8.81
N ALA A 26 0.67 7.83 9.21
CA ALA A 26 1.71 6.81 9.07
C ALA A 26 2.07 6.57 7.60
N ILE A 27 1.08 6.61 6.70
CA ILE A 27 1.30 6.49 5.24
C ILE A 27 2.03 7.73 4.71
N TYR A 28 1.67 8.93 5.18
CA TYR A 28 2.37 10.15 4.78
C TYR A 28 3.84 10.13 5.21
N GLN A 29 4.11 9.63 6.42
CA GLN A 29 5.46 9.51 6.99
C GLN A 29 6.36 8.50 6.26
N TRP A 30 5.79 7.60 5.44
CA TRP A 30 6.60 6.71 4.63
C TRP A 30 7.41 7.49 3.60
N LYS A 31 8.73 7.59 3.87
CA LYS A 31 9.74 7.99 2.89
C LYS A 31 9.89 6.92 1.80
N ARG A 32 9.88 5.65 2.21
CA ARG A 32 9.80 4.47 1.34
C ARG A 32 8.79 3.51 1.97
N VAL A 33 8.03 2.79 1.15
CA VAL A 33 7.08 1.80 1.65
C VAL A 33 7.86 0.70 2.38
N PRO A 34 7.59 0.44 3.68
CA PRO A 34 8.28 -0.61 4.41
C PRO A 34 8.04 -1.96 3.76
N GLN A 35 9.08 -2.80 3.64
CA GLN A 35 8.94 -4.13 3.03
C GLN A 35 7.88 -4.97 3.74
N ALA A 36 7.81 -4.93 5.08
CA ALA A 36 6.78 -5.63 5.84
C ALA A 36 5.34 -5.26 5.39
N ARG A 37 5.10 -3.99 5.05
CA ARG A 37 3.80 -3.53 4.54
C ARG A 37 3.56 -3.96 3.11
N LEU A 38 4.61 -4.01 2.28
CA LEU A 38 4.53 -4.58 0.94
C LEU A 38 4.15 -6.07 0.98
N TRP A 39 4.74 -6.86 1.87
CA TRP A 39 4.38 -8.27 2.06
C TRP A 39 2.93 -8.45 2.53
N GLN A 40 2.50 -7.61 3.47
CA GLN A 40 1.12 -7.60 3.93
C GLN A 40 0.15 -7.27 2.78
N LEU A 41 0.47 -6.25 1.97
CA LEU A 41 -0.34 -5.89 0.80
C LEU A 41 -0.32 -6.97 -0.28
N LYS A 42 0.81 -7.64 -0.51
CA LYS A 42 0.89 -8.77 -1.44
C LYS A 42 0.03 -9.95 -1.01
N THR A 43 -0.13 -10.15 0.30
CA THR A 43 -0.96 -11.22 0.85
C THR A 43 -2.45 -10.89 0.73
N LEU A 44 -2.82 -9.62 0.96
CA LEU A 44 -4.21 -9.16 0.90
C LEU A 44 -4.69 -8.92 -0.54
N HIS A 45 -3.85 -8.32 -1.37
CA HIS A 45 -4.13 -7.92 -2.74
C HIS A 45 -2.94 -8.27 -3.65
N PRO A 46 -2.71 -9.56 -3.94
CA PRO A 46 -1.67 -9.99 -4.87
C PRO A 46 -1.86 -9.35 -6.26
N GLU A 47 -3.11 -9.11 -6.67
CA GLU A 47 -3.51 -8.44 -7.93
C GLU A 47 -2.89 -7.05 -8.13
N TRP A 48 -2.47 -6.38 -7.05
CA TRP A 48 -1.80 -5.09 -7.15
C TRP A 48 -0.36 -5.23 -7.63
N PHE A 49 0.24 -6.39 -7.38
CA PHE A 49 1.63 -6.74 -7.64
C PHE A 49 1.81 -7.71 -8.81
N GLU A 50 0.72 -8.34 -9.27
CA GLU A 50 0.68 -9.15 -10.48
C GLU A 50 0.60 -8.25 -11.71
N GLU A 51 1.71 -7.58 -12.02
CA GLU A 51 1.91 -7.04 -13.36
C GLU A 51 3.41 -7.07 -13.68
N GLN A 52 3.82 -8.19 -14.26
CA GLN A 52 4.76 -8.30 -15.39
C GLN A 52 4.92 -9.79 -15.72
N THR A 53 4.01 -10.31 -16.54
CA THR A 53 4.30 -11.36 -17.52
C THR A 53 3.87 -10.84 -18.87
#